data_AF-A0A7Y3P1G8-F1
#
_entry.id   AF-A0A7Y3P1G8-F1
#
_cell.length_a   1.000
_cell.length_b   1.000
_cell.length_c   1.000
_cell.angle_alpha   90.00
_cell.angle_beta   90.00
_cell.angle_gamma   90.00
#
_symmetry.space_group_name_H-M   'P 1'
#
loop_
_entity.id
_entity.type
_entity.pdbx_description
1 polymer ?
#
loop_
_entity_poly.entity_id
_entity_poly.type
_entity_poly.pdbx_seq_one_letter_code
_entity_poly.pdbx_strand_id
1 'polypeptide(L)'
;MDGKLKEHNRLFHEAYLKLNTAQRQAVDAIDGPVLVIAGPGTGKTQILAARIGQILKQTDTKAGNILCLTYTETGRVEMRNRLFTLIGSAAYRVSIHTFHSFCNEVIQDNLSYFS
;
A
#
# COMPACT_ATOMS: atom_id res chain seq x y z
N MET A 1 -6.96 0.00 23.78
CA MET A 1 -6.19 -0.15 22.53
C MET A 1 -6.71 -1.31 21.67
N ASP A 2 -7.11 -2.44 22.27
CA ASP A 2 -7.59 -3.64 21.55
C ASP A 2 -8.78 -3.46 20.60
N GLY A 3 -9.73 -2.57 20.92
CA GLY A 3 -10.93 -2.39 20.08
C GLY A 3 -10.63 -1.88 18.67
N LYS A 4 -9.66 -0.95 18.53
CA LYS A 4 -9.32 -0.37 17.22
C LYS A 4 -8.57 -1.36 16.32
N LEU A 5 -7.67 -2.16 16.89
CA LEU A 5 -6.96 -3.19 16.13
C LEU A 5 -7.92 -4.28 15.63
N LYS A 6 -8.89 -4.69 16.46
CA LYS A 6 -9.95 -5.62 16.06
C LYS A 6 -10.79 -5.04 14.91
N GLU A 7 -11.09 -3.75 14.94
CA GLU A 7 -11.87 -3.09 13.89
C GLU A 7 -11.12 -3.03 12.54
N HIS A 8 -9.85 -2.63 12.51
CA HIS A 8 -9.08 -2.61 11.27
C HIS A 8 -8.92 -4.01 10.67
N ASN A 9 -8.71 -5.03 11.51
CA ASN A 9 -8.68 -6.42 11.07
C ASN A 9 -10.00 -6.87 10.44
N ARG A 10 -11.14 -6.45 11.01
CA ARG A 10 -12.47 -6.70 10.44
C ARG A 10 -12.64 -6.01 9.08
N LEU A 11 -12.31 -4.72 8.99
CA LEU A 11 -12.39 -3.94 7.75
C LEU A 11 -11.49 -4.51 6.64
N PHE A 12 -10.28 -4.95 6.98
CA PHE A 12 -9.41 -5.66 6.05
C PHE A 12 -10.05 -6.96 5.57
N HIS A 13 -10.58 -7.77 6.48
CA HIS A 13 -11.21 -9.03 6.14
C HIS A 13 -12.41 -8.84 5.19
N GLU A 14 -13.28 -7.86 5.45
CA GLU A 14 -14.41 -7.50 4.59
C GLU A 14 -13.96 -7.03 3.21
N ALA A 15 -12.93 -6.19 3.15
CA ALA A 15 -12.32 -5.75 1.91
C ALA A 15 -11.74 -6.93 1.11
N TYR A 16 -11.09 -7.87 1.79
CA TYR A 16 -10.49 -9.05 1.18
C TYR A 16 -11.54 -10.03 0.67
N LEU A 17 -12.67 -10.23 1.37
CA LEU A 17 -13.76 -11.11 0.91
C LEU A 17 -14.46 -10.59 -0.35
N LYS A 18 -14.47 -9.28 -0.59
CA LYS A 18 -15.07 -8.67 -1.79
C LYS A 18 -14.22 -8.83 -3.06
N LEU A 19 -12.98 -9.32 -2.95
CA LEU A 19 -12.10 -9.51 -4.10
C LEU A 19 -12.56 -10.71 -4.93
N ASN A 20 -12.61 -10.53 -6.26
CA ASN A 20 -12.77 -11.64 -7.18
C ASN A 20 -11.48 -12.50 -7.25
N THR A 21 -11.54 -13.64 -7.94
CA THR A 21 -10.43 -14.60 -8.02
C THR A 21 -9.12 -13.98 -8.51
N ALA A 22 -9.16 -13.17 -9.58
CA ALA A 22 -7.95 -12.56 -10.15
C ALA A 22 -7.37 -11.48 -9.23
N GLN A 23 -8.22 -10.67 -8.61
CA GLN A 23 -7.81 -9.66 -7.63
C GLN A 23 -7.17 -10.32 -6.40
N ARG A 24 -7.77 -11.41 -5.91
CA ARG A 24 -7.26 -12.19 -4.79
C ARG A 24 -5.90 -12.80 -5.09
N GLN A 25 -5.72 -13.37 -6.29
CA GLN A 25 -4.41 -13.87 -6.75
C GLN A 25 -3.34 -12.77 -6.70
N ALA A 26 -3.65 -11.55 -7.16
CA ALA A 26 -2.71 -10.43 -7.10
C ALA A 26 -2.39 -9.99 -5.66
N VAL A 27 -3.35 -10.08 -4.73
CA VAL A 27 -3.18 -9.73 -3.31
C VAL A 27 -2.40 -10.79 -2.55
N ASP A 28 -2.64 -12.08 -2.83
CA ASP A 28 -2.02 -13.22 -2.15
C ASP A 28 -0.63 -13.56 -2.71
N ALA A 29 -0.26 -13.02 -3.88
CA ALA A 29 1.10 -13.08 -4.39
C ALA A 29 2.02 -12.13 -3.61
N ILE A 30 2.56 -12.64 -2.49
CA ILE A 30 3.46 -11.91 -1.59
C ILE A 30 4.86 -11.80 -2.16
N ASP A 31 5.39 -12.90 -2.69
CA ASP A 31 6.75 -12.96 -3.21
C ASP A 31 6.79 -12.66 -4.72
N GLY A 32 7.89 -12.04 -5.15
CA GLY A 32 8.19 -11.80 -6.55
C GLY A 32 7.39 -10.68 -7.21
N PRO A 33 7.65 -10.44 -8.50
CA PRO A 33 7.01 -9.36 -9.27
C PRO A 33 5.57 -9.71 -9.64
N VAL A 34 4.67 -8.73 -9.51
CA VAL A 34 3.25 -8.85 -9.90
C VAL A 34 2.86 -7.66 -10.77
N LEU A 35 2.33 -7.92 -11.95
CA LEU A 35 1.77 -6.91 -12.86
C LEU A 35 0.24 -7.07 -12.95
N VAL A 36 -0.49 -6.02 -12.60
CA VAL A 36 -1.96 -5.99 -12.70
C VAL A 36 -2.38 -5.12 -13.87
N ILE A 37 -2.92 -5.74 -14.92
CA ILE A 37 -3.48 -5.04 -16.08
C ILE A 37 -5.00 -5.00 -15.90
N ALA A 38 -5.57 -3.80 -15.74
CA ALA A 38 -7.01 -3.67 -15.53
C ALA A 38 -7.58 -2.35 -16.08
N GLY A 39 -8.81 -2.38 -16.59
CA GLY A 39 -9.52 -1.20 -17.10
C GLY A 39 -9.90 -0.19 -16.00
N PRO A 40 -10.38 1.01 -16.35
CA PRO A 40 -10.89 2.00 -15.39
C PRO A 40 -11.97 1.40 -14.47
N GLY A 41 -12.05 1.85 -13.21
CA GLY A 41 -13.09 1.41 -12.26
C GLY A 41 -12.97 -0.02 -11.70
N THR A 42 -12.01 -0.82 -12.16
CA THR A 42 -11.82 -2.23 -11.76
C THR A 42 -11.19 -2.46 -10.39
N GLY A 43 -11.03 -1.39 -9.59
CA GLY A 43 -10.51 -1.50 -8.22
C GLY A 43 -9.00 -1.64 -8.10
N LYS A 44 -8.18 -1.23 -9.08
CA LYS A 44 -6.70 -1.27 -9.03
C LYS A 44 -6.12 -0.74 -7.70
N THR A 45 -6.61 0.42 -7.26
CA THR A 45 -6.19 1.05 -6.00
C THR A 45 -6.57 0.21 -4.77
N GLN A 46 -7.73 -0.48 -4.82
CA GLN A 46 -8.16 -1.41 -3.77
C GLN A 46 -7.26 -2.64 -3.72
N ILE A 47 -6.88 -3.19 -4.87
CA ILE A 47 -5.95 -4.32 -4.97
C ILE A 47 -4.60 -3.94 -4.36
N LEU A 48 -4.05 -2.78 -4.72
CA LEU A 48 -2.76 -2.32 -4.19
C LEU A 48 -2.78 -2.18 -2.66
N ALA A 49 -3.80 -1.52 -2.12
CA ALA A 49 -3.93 -1.32 -0.67
C ALA A 49 -4.14 -2.66 0.09
N ALA A 50 -4.96 -3.55 -0.46
CA ALA A 50 -5.17 -4.89 0.10
C ALA A 50 -3.88 -5.73 0.05
N ARG A 51 -3.09 -5.64 -1.03
CA ARG A 51 -1.80 -6.33 -1.15
C ARG A 51 -0.79 -5.84 -0.10
N ILE A 52 -0.68 -4.53 0.10
CA ILE A 52 0.16 -3.96 1.17
C ILE A 52 -0.28 -4.52 2.53
N GLY A 53 -1.58 -4.51 2.83
CA GLY A 53 -2.10 -5.07 4.07
C GLY A 53 -1.81 -6.56 4.22
N GLN A 54 -1.90 -7.33 3.13
CA GLN A 54 -1.61 -8.77 3.13
C GLN A 54 -0.12 -9.05 3.37
N ILE A 55 0.79 -8.31 2.73
CA ILE A 55 2.24 -8.41 2.97
C ILE A 55 2.56 -8.17 4.45
N LEU A 56 2.02 -7.11 5.05
CA LEU A 56 2.25 -6.79 6.46
C LEU A 56 1.65 -7.80 7.43
N LYS A 57 0.61 -8.53 7.00
CA LYS A 57 -0.07 -9.52 7.83
C LYS A 57 0.57 -10.91 7.74
N GLN A 58 1.05 -11.29 6.56
CA GLN A 58 1.56 -12.63 6.25
C GLN A 58 3.08 -12.76 6.41
N THR A 59 3.79 -11.63 6.55
CA THR A 59 5.26 -11.61 6.64
C THR A 59 5.72 -10.73 7.80
N ASP A 60 7.00 -10.85 8.16
CA ASP A 60 7.65 -9.97 9.14
C ASP A 60 8.03 -8.59 8.56
N THR A 61 7.57 -8.27 7.35
CA THR A 61 7.82 -6.97 6.72
C THR A 61 7.24 -5.86 7.57
N LYS A 62 8.08 -4.89 7.94
CA LYS A 62 7.63 -3.68 8.64
C LYS A 62 7.04 -2.70 7.65
N ALA A 63 6.03 -1.95 8.07
CA ALA A 63 5.40 -0.91 7.23
C ALA A 63 6.41 0.09 6.63
N GLY A 64 7.45 0.46 7.39
CA GLY A 64 8.54 1.33 6.92
C GLY A 64 9.41 0.75 5.80
N ASN A 65 9.30 -0.55 5.52
CA ASN A 65 10.03 -1.21 4.44
C ASN A 65 9.22 -1.23 3.13
N ILE A 66 8.01 -0.66 3.12
CA ILE A 66 7.14 -0.60 1.93
C ILE A 66 7.22 0.80 1.32
N LEU A 67 7.61 0.86 0.04
CA LEU A 67 7.52 2.04 -0.79
C LEU A 67 6.33 1.93 -1.76
N CYS A 68 5.41 2.88 -1.69
CA CYS A 68 4.28 3.03 -2.60
C CYS A 68 4.44 4.31 -3.41
N LEU A 69 4.53 4.18 -4.74
CA LEU A 69 4.66 5.31 -5.65
C LEU A 69 3.35 5.58 -6.40
N THR A 70 3.07 6.84 -6.64
CA THR A 70 1.95 7.31 -7.46
C THR A 70 2.35 8.52 -8.30
N TYR A 71 1.52 8.92 -9.25
CA TYR A 71 1.78 10.10 -10.09
C TYR A 71 1.30 11.41 -9.47
N THR A 72 0.22 11.37 -8.68
CA THR A 72 -0.45 12.59 -8.20
C THR A 72 -0.47 12.68 -6.69
N GLU A 73 -0.46 13.91 -6.18
CA GLU A 73 -0.57 14.16 -4.74
C GLU A 73 -1.93 13.70 -4.20
N THR A 74 -3.00 13.88 -4.96
CA THR A 74 -4.33 13.34 -4.62
C THR A 74 -4.29 11.82 -4.46
N GLY A 75 -3.62 11.11 -5.39
CA GLY A 75 -3.47 9.66 -5.29
C GLY A 75 -2.68 9.22 -4.06
N ARG A 76 -1.71 10.03 -3.60
CA ARG A 76 -0.93 9.77 -2.39
C ARG A 76 -1.82 9.86 -1.15
N VAL A 77 -2.65 10.90 -1.06
CA VAL A 77 -3.61 11.11 0.03
C VAL A 77 -4.68 10.02 0.04
N GLU A 78 -5.26 9.70 -1.11
CA GLU A 78 -6.26 8.63 -1.24
C GLU A 78 -5.70 7.27 -0.83
N MET A 79 -4.49 6.94 -1.26
CA MET A 79 -3.82 5.70 -0.87
C MET A 79 -3.58 5.65 0.64
N ARG A 80 -3.15 6.77 1.24
CA ARG A 80 -2.94 6.86 2.69
C ARG A 80 -4.23 6.63 3.47
N ASN A 81 -5.32 7.27 3.06
CA ASN A 81 -6.62 7.11 3.70
C ASN A 81 -7.10 5.65 3.58
N ARG A 82 -6.95 5.04 2.41
CA ARG A 82 -7.34 3.65 2.17
C ARG A 82 -6.52 2.68 3.03
N LEU A 83 -5.21 2.87 3.12
CA LEU A 83 -4.37 2.08 4.02
C LEU A 83 -4.76 2.30 5.47
N PHE A 84 -5.03 3.53 5.91
CA PHE A 84 -5.45 3.79 7.28
C PHE A 84 -6.74 3.03 7.64
N THR A 85 -7.70 2.94 6.72
CA THR A 85 -8.90 2.11 6.94
C THR A 85 -8.54 0.63 7.17
N LEU A 86 -7.63 0.08 6.36
CA LEU A 86 -7.31 -1.35 6.35
C LEU A 86 -6.34 -1.78 7.46
N ILE A 87 -5.34 -0.96 7.77
CA ILE A 87 -4.22 -1.33 8.66
C ILE A 87 -4.00 -0.33 9.80
N GLY A 88 -4.90 0.65 9.96
CA GLY A 88 -4.85 1.62 11.04
C GLY A 88 -3.60 2.49 11.02
N SER A 89 -3.05 2.76 12.21
CA SER A 89 -1.89 3.65 12.38
C SER A 89 -0.62 3.15 11.70
N ALA A 90 -0.51 1.85 11.38
CA ALA A 90 0.59 1.32 10.60
C ALA A 90 0.69 1.98 9.21
N ALA A 91 -0.42 2.48 8.67
CA ALA A 91 -0.43 3.24 7.42
C ALA A 91 0.54 4.41 7.45
N TYR A 92 0.65 5.15 8.57
CA TYR A 92 1.55 6.30 8.73
C TYR A 92 3.03 5.95 8.61
N ARG A 93 3.38 4.68 8.75
CA ARG A 93 4.75 4.19 8.59
C ARG A 93 5.06 3.71 7.17
N VAL A 94 4.06 3.47 6.33
CA VAL A 94 4.28 3.13 4.91
C VAL A 94 4.76 4.39 4.18
N SER A 95 5.85 4.32 3.43
CA SER A 95 6.32 5.41 2.58
C SER A 95 5.42 5.50 1.34
N ILE A 96 4.69 6.61 1.19
CA ILE A 96 3.82 6.84 0.04
C ILE A 96 4.19 8.18 -0.55
N HIS A 97 4.68 8.17 -1.78
CA HIS A 97 5.25 9.34 -2.46
C HIS A 97 4.69 9.48 -3.87
N THR A 98 4.72 10.70 -4.37
CA THR A 98 4.76 10.86 -5.83
C THR A 98 6.16 10.48 -6.35
N PHE A 99 6.28 10.17 -7.64
CA PHE A 99 7.60 9.95 -8.25
C PHE A 99 8.54 11.14 -8.00
N HIS A 100 8.08 12.37 -8.23
CA HIS A 100 8.89 13.58 -8.05
C HIS A 100 9.36 13.76 -6.60
N SER A 101 8.45 13.59 -5.62
CA SER A 101 8.81 13.74 -4.21
C SER A 101 9.81 12.67 -3.76
N PHE A 102 9.67 11.43 -4.24
CA PHE A 102 10.60 10.36 -3.92
C PHE A 102 11.98 10.59 -4.54
N CYS A 103 12.04 10.97 -5.81
CA CYS A 103 13.33 11.28 -6.46
C CYS A 103 14.04 12.44 -5.77
N ASN A 104 13.30 13.49 -5.38
CA ASN A 104 13.89 14.61 -4.64
C ASN A 104 14.45 14.18 -3.28
N GLU A 105 13.71 13.38 -2.52
CA GLU A 105 14.18 12.80 -1.24
C GLU A 105 15.49 12.02 -1.43
N VAL A 106 15.53 11.11 -2.42
CA VAL A 106 16.73 10.34 -2.74
C VAL A 106 17.92 11.24 -3.06
N ILE A 107 17.73 12.31 -3.84
CA ILE A 107 18.82 13.26 -4.16
C ILE A 107 19.31 13.98 -2.90
N GLN A 108 18.39 14.48 -2.07
CA GLN A 108 18.74 15.21 -0.84
C GLN A 108 19.50 14.32 0.16
N ASP A 109 19.13 13.05 0.27
CA ASP A 109 19.79 12.09 1.15
C ASP A 109 21.18 11.66 0.63
N ASN A 110 21.46 11.88 -0.66
CA ASN A 110 22.64 11.39 -1.36
C ASN A 110 23.39 12.51 -2.09
N LEU A 111 23.33 13.76 -1.58
CA LEU A 111 23.85 14.96 -2.25
C LEU A 111 25.30 14.80 -2.75
N SER A 112 26.15 14.06 -2.03
CA SER A 112 27.55 13.80 -2.42
C SER A 112 27.71 13.10 -3.78
N TYR A 113 26.68 12.42 -4.27
CA TYR A 113 26.69 11.76 -5.58
C TYR A 113 26.15 12.66 -6.71
N PHE A 114 25.57 13.81 -6.36
CA PHE A 114 24.92 14.74 -7.28
C PHE A 114 25.55 16.16 -7.27
N SER A 115 26.67 16.32 -6.55
CA SER A 115 27.48 17.54 -6.46
C SER A 115 28.63 17.55 -7.47
#